data_AF-A0A3S8PYH9-F1
#
_entry.id   AF-A0A3S8PYH9-F1
#
_cell.length_a   1.000
_cell.length_b   1.000
_cell.length_c   1.000
_cell.angle_alpha   90.00
_cell.angle_beta   90.00
_cell.angle_gamma   90.00
#
_symmetry.space_group_name_H-M   'P 1'
#
loop_
_entity.id
_entity.type
_entity.pdbx_description
1 polymer ?
#
loop_
_entity_poly.entity_id
_entity_poly.type
_entity_poly.pdbx_seq_one_letter_code
_entity_poly.pdbx_strand_id
1 'polypeptide(L)'
;MLEAIQSQLGIQEKISLNVKLKETFNFLGIKKDPLVGKMINLLMKNGKRSKAEKVLNKAFQMLDEKHPGRALHIFYFGVFEARRDVGIRLKPKAKKRRTANAFSVYLPYSISPVRGVNSGMRALLAASRRRPSARPFWDNLSQEILESSLGRGEVVTQRYSLNKLADSNKRRVHLGSLPIFPLISH
;
A
#
# COMPACT_ATOMS: atom_id res chain seq x y z
N MET A 1 -36.36 17.64 43.25
CA MET A 1 -36.34 17.89 41.78
C MET A 1 -34.94 17.85 41.18
N LEU A 2 -33.94 18.49 41.79
CA LEU A 2 -32.54 18.47 41.30
C LEU A 2 -31.88 17.06 41.26
N GLU A 3 -32.12 16.20 42.24
CA GLU A 3 -31.56 14.83 42.26
C GLU A 3 -32.13 13.91 41.16
N ALA A 4 -33.40 14.10 40.79
CA ALA A 4 -34.03 13.36 39.69
C ALA A 4 -33.46 13.77 38.32
N ILE A 5 -33.07 15.05 38.18
CA ILE A 5 -32.42 15.57 36.96
C ILE A 5 -30.97 15.08 36.87
N GLN A 6 -30.22 15.06 37.98
CA GLN A 6 -28.86 14.50 38.01
C GLN A 6 -28.82 13.00 37.71
N SER A 7 -29.80 12.23 38.20
CA SER A 7 -29.91 10.80 37.87
C SER A 7 -30.31 10.57 36.41
N GLN A 8 -31.23 11.37 35.84
CA GLN A 8 -31.54 11.31 34.41
C GLN A 8 -30.36 11.72 33.52
N LEU A 9 -29.57 12.73 33.90
CA LEU A 9 -28.35 13.13 33.19
C LEU A 9 -27.28 12.03 33.23
N GLY A 10 -27.07 11.39 34.38
CA GLY A 10 -26.16 10.24 34.50
C GLY A 10 -26.62 9.01 33.71
N ILE A 11 -27.93 8.81 33.58
CA ILE A 11 -28.52 7.76 32.73
C ILE A 11 -28.34 8.12 31.24
N GLN A 12 -28.56 9.38 30.84
CA GLN A 12 -28.31 9.87 29.48
C GLN A 12 -26.83 9.79 29.08
N GLU A 13 -25.90 10.11 29.99
CA GLU A 13 -24.46 9.94 29.75
C GLU A 13 -24.07 8.47 29.63
N LYS A 14 -24.62 7.58 30.48
CA LYS A 14 -24.40 6.13 30.38
C LYS A 14 -25.01 5.53 29.12
N ILE A 15 -26.19 5.98 28.70
CA ILE A 15 -26.82 5.59 27.43
C ILE A 15 -25.99 6.12 26.25
N SER A 16 -25.49 7.35 26.32
CA SER A 16 -24.60 7.93 25.30
C SER A 16 -23.24 7.21 25.22
N LEU A 17 -22.72 6.74 26.36
CA LEU A 17 -21.52 5.90 26.45
C LEU A 17 -21.77 4.47 25.93
N ASN A 18 -22.92 3.87 26.24
CA ASN A 18 -23.34 2.57 25.69
C ASN A 18 -23.66 2.63 24.20
N VAL A 19 -24.22 3.75 23.72
CA VAL A 19 -24.39 4.04 22.30
C VAL A 19 -23.03 4.35 21.65
N LYS A 20 -21.99 4.76 22.39
CA LYS A 20 -20.59 4.82 21.90
C LYS A 20 -19.89 3.45 21.87
N LEU A 21 -20.44 2.41 22.51
CA LEU A 21 -20.14 1.00 22.16
C LEU A 21 -20.80 0.57 20.82
N LYS A 22 -21.31 1.57 20.07
CA LYS A 22 -21.62 1.61 18.63
C LYS A 22 -20.90 0.52 17.83
N GLU A 23 -21.73 -0.33 17.20
CA GLU A 23 -21.43 -1.17 16.05
C GLU A 23 -19.95 -1.52 15.88
N THR A 24 -19.51 -2.56 16.59
CA THR A 24 -18.17 -3.11 16.37
C THR A 24 -18.02 -3.42 14.89
N PHE A 25 -17.05 -2.78 14.22
CA PHE A 25 -16.73 -3.04 12.82
C PHE A 25 -16.73 -4.56 12.54
N ASN A 26 -17.63 -5.02 11.65
CA ASN A 26 -17.81 -6.44 11.38
C ASN A 26 -16.69 -6.98 10.48
N PHE A 27 -15.54 -7.24 11.08
CA PHE A 27 -14.39 -7.81 10.39
C PHE A 27 -14.64 -9.24 9.88
N LEU A 28 -15.51 -10.01 10.54
CA LEU A 28 -15.77 -11.40 10.16
C LEU A 28 -16.49 -11.49 8.81
N GLY A 29 -17.42 -10.57 8.55
CA GLY A 29 -18.09 -10.45 7.24
C GLY A 29 -17.11 -10.10 6.12
N ILE A 30 -16.15 -9.22 6.40
CA ILE A 30 -15.20 -8.69 5.42
C ILE A 30 -14.01 -9.62 5.17
N LYS A 31 -13.64 -10.46 6.15
CA LYS A 31 -12.51 -11.41 6.05
C LYS A 31 -12.60 -12.37 4.86
N LYS A 32 -13.81 -12.67 4.38
CA LYS A 32 -14.05 -13.53 3.20
C LYS A 32 -13.61 -12.86 1.90
N ASP A 33 -13.42 -11.54 1.89
CA ASP A 33 -12.97 -10.84 0.70
C ASP A 33 -11.56 -11.30 0.26
N PRO A 34 -11.36 -11.64 -1.03
CA PRO A 34 -10.09 -12.17 -1.51
C PRO A 34 -8.91 -11.20 -1.36
N LEU A 35 -9.15 -9.89 -1.42
CA LEU A 35 -8.13 -8.86 -1.31
C LEU A 35 -7.71 -8.66 0.15
N VAL A 36 -8.68 -8.70 1.07
CA VAL A 36 -8.42 -8.73 2.53
C VAL A 36 -7.68 -10.01 2.91
N GLY A 37 -8.11 -11.17 2.38
CA GLY A 37 -7.43 -12.45 2.57
C GLY A 37 -5.97 -12.43 2.11
N LYS A 38 -5.68 -11.82 0.96
CA LYS A 38 -4.31 -11.61 0.47
C LYS A 38 -3.49 -10.71 1.40
N MET A 39 -4.08 -9.61 1.89
CA MET A 39 -3.40 -8.73 2.85
C MET A 39 -3.06 -9.47 4.14
N ILE A 40 -3.98 -10.29 4.68
CA ILE A 40 -3.74 -11.13 5.86
C ILE A 40 -2.56 -12.07 5.62
N ASN A 41 -2.52 -12.75 4.46
CA ASN A 41 -1.43 -13.66 4.10
C ASN A 41 -0.08 -12.94 4.01
N LEU A 42 -0.04 -11.71 3.48
CA LEU A 42 1.18 -10.89 3.39
C LEU A 42 1.64 -10.33 4.75
N LEU A 43 0.69 -10.08 5.66
CA LEU A 43 0.95 -9.57 7.00
C LEU A 43 1.44 -10.70 7.94
N MET A 44 1.01 -11.93 7.68
CA MET A 44 1.39 -13.14 8.43
C MET A 44 2.91 -13.34 8.48
N LYS A 45 3.42 -13.61 9.69
CA LYS A 45 4.80 -14.01 9.94
C LYS A 45 4.80 -15.34 10.71
N ASN A 46 5.73 -16.23 10.37
CA ASN A 46 5.92 -17.53 11.04
C ASN A 46 4.62 -18.36 11.14
N GLY A 47 3.76 -18.32 10.10
CA GLY A 47 2.48 -19.03 10.09
C GLY A 47 1.40 -18.49 11.04
N LYS A 48 1.64 -17.39 11.77
CA LYS A 48 0.72 -16.85 12.78
C LYS A 48 -0.44 -16.06 12.16
N ARG A 49 -1.38 -16.75 11.51
CA ARG A 49 -2.54 -16.13 10.83
C ARG A 49 -3.45 -15.35 11.80
N SER A 50 -3.79 -15.93 12.95
CA SER A 50 -4.64 -15.28 13.96
C SER A 50 -4.09 -13.92 14.40
N LYS A 51 -2.76 -13.79 14.59
CA LYS A 51 -2.13 -12.51 14.94
C LYS A 51 -2.24 -11.50 13.81
N ALA A 52 -2.08 -11.92 12.56
CA ALA A 52 -2.22 -11.04 11.40
C ALA A 52 -3.66 -10.53 11.24
N GLU A 53 -4.64 -11.40 11.43
CA GLU A 53 -6.06 -11.03 11.42
C GLU A 53 -6.39 -10.00 12.50
N LYS A 54 -5.90 -10.21 13.73
CA LYS A 54 -6.07 -9.25 14.83
C LYS A 54 -5.48 -7.88 14.52
N VAL A 55 -4.29 -7.84 13.92
CA VAL A 55 -3.63 -6.58 13.54
C VAL A 55 -4.42 -5.86 12.45
N LEU A 56 -4.86 -6.58 11.42
CA LEU A 56 -5.62 -5.98 10.32
C LEU A 56 -7.01 -5.51 10.79
N ASN A 57 -7.68 -6.28 11.64
CA ASN A 57 -8.94 -5.88 12.25
C ASN A 57 -8.78 -4.57 13.04
N LYS A 58 -7.76 -4.47 13.90
CA LYS A 58 -7.45 -3.21 14.61
C LYS A 58 -7.17 -2.05 13.66
N ALA A 59 -6.47 -2.27 12.55
CA ALA A 59 -6.23 -1.22 11.57
C ALA A 59 -7.53 -0.74 10.91
N PHE A 60 -8.46 -1.65 10.60
CA PHE A 60 -9.79 -1.29 10.11
C PHE A 60 -10.63 -0.55 11.15
N GLN A 61 -10.60 -0.98 12.41
CA GLN A 61 -11.27 -0.27 13.52
C GLN A 61 -10.75 1.17 13.62
N MET A 62 -9.43 1.38 13.57
CA MET A 62 -8.84 2.72 13.58
C MET A 62 -9.27 3.59 12.38
N LEU A 63 -9.43 2.98 11.19
CA LEU A 63 -9.94 3.69 10.02
C LEU A 63 -11.42 4.06 10.20
N ASP A 64 -12.21 3.16 10.76
CA ASP A 64 -13.64 3.33 10.98
C ASP A 64 -13.94 4.36 12.08
N GLU A 65 -13.11 4.40 13.13
CA GLU A 65 -13.15 5.43 14.18
C GLU A 65 -12.95 6.84 13.60
N LYS A 66 -12.07 6.99 12.59
CA LYS A 66 -11.81 8.28 11.92
C LYS A 66 -12.82 8.56 10.80
N HIS A 67 -13.27 7.52 10.10
CA HIS A 67 -14.10 7.58 8.91
C HIS A 67 -15.17 6.48 8.95
N PRO A 68 -16.25 6.68 9.72
CA PRO A 68 -17.23 5.63 9.99
C PRO A 68 -17.91 5.14 8.70
N GLY A 69 -17.98 3.81 8.55
CA GLY A 69 -18.60 3.13 7.42
C GLY A 69 -17.76 3.13 6.14
N ARG A 70 -16.56 3.72 6.14
CA ARG A 70 -15.74 3.89 4.92
C ARG A 70 -14.42 3.11 4.95
N ALA A 71 -14.12 2.40 6.03
CA ALA A 71 -12.82 1.74 6.21
C ALA A 71 -12.45 0.77 5.07
N LEU A 72 -13.42 -0.01 4.58
CA LEU A 72 -13.23 -0.95 3.46
C LEU A 72 -13.03 -0.24 2.12
N HIS A 73 -13.74 0.87 1.90
CA HIS A 73 -13.56 1.70 0.71
C HIS A 73 -12.15 2.33 0.70
N ILE A 74 -11.75 2.94 1.82
CA ILE A 74 -10.41 3.52 2.02
C ILE A 74 -9.33 2.47 1.75
N PHE A 75 -9.53 1.24 2.23
CA PHE A 75 -8.62 0.13 1.94
C PHE A 75 -8.51 -0.19 0.45
N TYR A 76 -9.61 -0.29 -0.29
CA TYR A 76 -9.56 -0.54 -1.73
C TYR A 76 -8.88 0.59 -2.50
N PHE A 77 -9.22 1.84 -2.23
CA PHE A 77 -8.58 2.98 -2.85
C PHE A 77 -7.09 3.05 -2.49
N GLY A 78 -6.74 2.81 -1.23
CA GLY A 78 -5.36 2.77 -0.78
C GLY A 78 -4.54 1.69 -1.49
N VAL A 79 -5.07 0.47 -1.62
CA VAL A 79 -4.38 -0.61 -2.34
C VAL A 79 -4.31 -0.35 -3.85
N PHE A 80 -5.38 0.20 -4.43
CA PHE A 80 -5.40 0.59 -5.84
C PHE A 80 -4.33 1.65 -6.13
N GLU A 81 -4.23 2.68 -5.30
CA GLU A 81 -3.19 3.70 -5.45
C GLU A 81 -1.78 3.16 -5.17
N ALA A 82 -1.63 2.18 -4.28
CA ALA A 82 -0.33 1.55 -4.03
C ALA A 82 0.12 0.58 -5.14
N ARG A 83 -0.76 0.17 -6.06
CA ARG A 83 -0.47 -0.86 -7.06
C ARG A 83 0.70 -0.44 -7.96
N ARG A 84 1.50 -1.41 -8.39
CA ARG A 84 2.64 -1.17 -9.30
C ARG A 84 2.39 -1.81 -10.65
N ASP A 85 2.29 -0.97 -11.68
CA ASP A 85 2.08 -1.42 -13.07
C ASP A 85 3.41 -1.69 -13.79
N VAL A 86 4.47 -1.01 -13.36
CA VAL A 86 5.80 -1.14 -13.95
C VAL A 86 6.83 -1.57 -12.92
N GLY A 87 7.67 -2.53 -13.31
CA GLY A 87 8.85 -2.94 -12.57
C GLY A 87 10.10 -2.56 -13.33
N ILE A 88 11.22 -2.43 -12.62
CA ILE A 88 12.52 -2.13 -13.22
C ILE A 88 13.48 -3.26 -12.87
N ARG A 89 14.18 -3.78 -13.88
CA ARG A 89 15.28 -4.73 -13.71
C ARG A 89 16.59 -4.06 -14.09
N LEU A 90 17.63 -4.28 -13.28
CA LEU A 90 18.98 -3.91 -13.65
C LEU A 90 19.53 -5.01 -14.57
N LYS A 91 19.81 -4.69 -15.84
CA LYS A 91 20.47 -5.65 -16.72
C LYS A 91 21.97 -5.64 -16.40
N PRO A 92 22.57 -6.77 -15.94
CA PRO A 92 24.00 -6.82 -15.66
C PRO A 92 24.81 -6.63 -16.94
N LYS A 93 26.00 -6.05 -16.80
CA LYS A 93 26.96 -5.82 -17.91
C LYS A 93 27.19 -7.12 -18.69
N ALA A 94 27.19 -7.05 -20.03
CA ALA A 94 27.75 -8.14 -20.82
C ALA A 94 29.28 -8.13 -20.61
N LYS A 95 29.81 -9.16 -19.94
CA LYS A 95 31.22 -9.31 -19.50
C LYS A 95 32.27 -9.20 -20.63
N LYS A 96 31.88 -9.09 -21.90
CA LYS A 96 32.77 -9.23 -23.08
C LYS A 96 32.89 -8.03 -24.02
N ARG A 97 32.25 -6.88 -23.79
CA ARG A 97 32.45 -5.71 -24.67
C ARG A 97 33.49 -4.75 -24.07
N ARG A 98 34.71 -4.77 -24.63
CA ARG A 98 35.80 -3.79 -24.43
C ARG A 98 35.47 -2.44 -25.08
N THR A 99 34.37 -1.83 -24.70
CA THR A 99 34.03 -0.45 -25.07
C THR A 99 33.82 0.33 -23.79
N ALA A 100 34.54 1.44 -23.65
CA ALA A 100 34.63 2.25 -22.43
C ALA A 100 33.27 2.73 -21.85
N ASN A 101 32.17 2.63 -22.61
CA ASN A 101 30.87 3.23 -22.28
C ASN A 101 29.71 2.21 -22.09
N ALA A 102 29.94 1.03 -21.50
CA ALA A 102 28.86 0.10 -21.17
C ALA A 102 28.23 0.40 -19.79
N PHE A 103 27.34 1.41 -19.73
CA PHE A 103 26.56 1.74 -18.53
C PHE A 103 25.54 0.63 -18.21
N SER A 104 25.30 0.37 -16.92
CA SER A 104 24.19 -0.49 -16.48
C SER A 104 22.87 0.16 -16.90
N VAL A 105 22.00 -0.58 -17.60
CA VAL A 105 20.72 -0.06 -18.09
C VAL A 105 19.58 -0.61 -17.23
N TYR A 106 18.73 0.28 -16.75
CA TYR A 106 17.45 -0.04 -16.13
C TYR A 106 16.43 -0.36 -17.22
N LEU A 107 15.98 -1.61 -17.27
CA LEU A 107 14.99 -2.05 -18.25
C LEU A 107 13.60 -2.12 -17.58
N PRO A 108 12.65 -1.26 -17.96
CA PRO A 108 11.28 -1.35 -17.48
C PRO A 108 10.58 -2.58 -18.08
N TYR A 109 9.72 -3.23 -17.29
CA TYR A 109 8.85 -4.32 -17.73
C TYR A 109 7.46 -4.16 -17.12
N SER A 110 6.44 -4.57 -17.86
CA SER A 110 5.05 -4.56 -17.38
C SER A 110 4.84 -5.64 -16.32
N ILE A 111 4.20 -5.27 -15.22
CA ILE A 111 3.80 -6.19 -14.16
C ILE A 111 2.33 -6.59 -14.41
N SER A 112 2.02 -7.88 -14.31
CA SER A 112 0.63 -8.35 -14.36
C SER A 112 -0.19 -7.72 -13.22
N PRO A 113 -1.47 -7.34 -13.44
CA PRO A 113 -2.30 -6.65 -12.45
C PRO A 113 -2.31 -7.32 -11.07
N VAL A 114 -2.39 -8.65 -11.04
CA VAL A 114 -2.40 -9.44 -9.79
C VAL A 114 -1.08 -9.29 -9.03
N ARG A 115 0.06 -9.29 -9.74
CA ARG A 115 1.39 -9.09 -9.15
C ARG A 115 1.59 -7.63 -8.73
N GLY A 116 1.05 -6.69 -9.49
CA GLY A 116 1.13 -5.26 -9.19
C GLY A 116 0.42 -4.89 -7.91
N VAL A 117 -0.78 -5.42 -7.71
CA VAL A 117 -1.56 -5.30 -6.47
C VAL A 117 -0.81 -5.92 -5.29
N ASN A 118 -0.27 -7.14 -5.43
CA ASN A 118 0.53 -7.78 -4.38
C ASN A 118 1.80 -7.00 -4.04
N SER A 119 2.48 -6.43 -5.05
CA SER A 119 3.67 -5.60 -4.83
C SER A 119 3.32 -4.29 -4.11
N GLY A 120 2.17 -3.69 -4.42
CA GLY A 120 1.68 -2.49 -3.74
C GLY A 120 1.36 -2.75 -2.27
N MET A 121 0.63 -3.83 -1.98
CA MET A 121 0.35 -4.25 -0.59
C MET A 121 1.64 -4.52 0.20
N ARG A 122 2.65 -5.14 -0.42
CA ARG A 122 3.97 -5.33 0.23
C ARG A 122 4.67 -4.00 0.51
N ALA A 123 4.55 -3.03 -0.40
CA ALA A 123 5.13 -1.70 -0.22
C ALA A 123 4.44 -0.94 0.93
N LEU A 124 3.10 -1.00 1.02
CA LEU A 124 2.34 -0.47 2.17
C LEU A 124 2.82 -1.06 3.48
N LEU A 125 2.88 -2.41 3.58
CA LEU A 125 3.35 -3.08 4.79
C LEU A 125 4.81 -2.73 5.14
N ALA A 126 5.66 -2.50 4.14
CA ALA A 126 7.04 -2.08 4.36
C ALA A 126 7.12 -0.64 4.87
N ALA A 127 6.38 0.30 4.27
CA ALA A 127 6.31 1.70 4.70
C ALA A 127 5.78 1.81 6.13
N SER A 128 4.69 1.09 6.46
CA SER A 128 4.14 1.08 7.82
C SER A 128 5.12 0.56 8.88
N ARG A 129 6.05 -0.34 8.50
CA ARG A 129 7.10 -0.86 9.40
C ARG A 129 8.28 0.10 9.57
N ARG A 130 8.51 0.99 8.60
CA ARG A 130 9.61 1.98 8.66
C ARG A 130 9.23 3.22 9.48
N ARG A 131 7.94 3.50 9.67
CA ARG A 131 7.49 4.63 10.51
C ARG A 131 8.05 4.53 11.94
N PRO A 132 8.52 5.65 12.53
CA PRO A 132 9.06 5.68 13.88
C PRO A 132 8.09 5.14 14.95
N SER A 133 8.65 4.45 15.95
CA SER A 133 7.97 3.48 16.83
C SER A 133 7.13 4.04 17.98
N ALA A 134 6.68 5.31 17.93
CA ALA A 134 5.88 5.86 19.03
C ALA A 134 4.45 5.26 19.10
N ARG A 135 3.99 4.63 18.02
CA ARG A 135 2.62 4.10 17.89
C ARG A 135 2.62 2.62 17.49
N PRO A 136 1.56 1.87 17.86
CA PRO A 136 1.48 0.47 17.49
C PRO A 136 1.35 0.29 15.98
N PHE A 137 1.85 -0.84 15.47
CA PHE A 137 1.90 -1.12 14.02
C PHE A 137 0.55 -1.00 13.30
N TRP A 138 -0.57 -1.34 13.95
CA TRP A 138 -1.90 -1.21 13.33
C TRP A 138 -2.33 0.24 13.09
N ASP A 139 -1.88 1.20 13.91
CA ASP A 139 -2.13 2.63 13.68
C ASP A 139 -1.24 3.16 12.55
N ASN A 140 0.04 2.73 12.50
CA ASN A 140 0.90 3.08 11.36
C ASN A 140 0.35 2.51 10.04
N LEU A 141 -0.23 1.30 10.08
CA LEU A 141 -0.85 0.67 8.92
C LEU A 141 -2.12 1.39 8.48
N SER A 142 -3.01 1.74 9.41
CA SER A 142 -4.24 2.49 9.08
C SER A 142 -3.92 3.85 8.45
N GLN A 143 -2.92 4.56 8.98
CA GLN A 143 -2.50 5.85 8.44
C GLN A 143 -1.86 5.74 7.05
N GLU A 144 -0.98 4.76 6.80
CA GLU A 144 -0.42 4.55 5.46
C GLU A 144 -1.51 4.23 4.44
N ILE A 145 -2.48 3.37 4.80
CA ILE A 145 -3.59 3.03 3.91
C ILE A 145 -4.42 4.30 3.61
N LEU A 146 -4.69 5.11 4.64
CA LEU A 146 -5.42 6.37 4.50
C LEU A 146 -4.68 7.36 3.60
N GLU A 147 -3.39 7.61 3.84
CA GLU A 147 -2.58 8.52 3.03
C GLU A 147 -2.50 8.05 1.58
N SER A 148 -2.30 6.75 1.37
CA SER A 148 -2.30 6.14 0.03
C SER A 148 -3.64 6.33 -0.67
N SER A 149 -4.77 6.20 0.05
CA SER A 149 -6.10 6.43 -0.53
C SER A 149 -6.33 7.88 -0.99
N LEU A 150 -5.60 8.83 -0.39
CA LEU A 150 -5.60 10.25 -0.77
C LEU A 150 -4.55 10.58 -1.84
N GLY A 151 -3.87 9.58 -2.40
CA GLY A 151 -2.80 9.77 -3.39
C GLY A 151 -1.52 10.37 -2.80
N ARG A 152 -1.30 10.24 -1.49
CA ARG A 152 -0.14 10.77 -0.76
C ARG A 152 0.63 9.61 -0.08
N GLY A 153 1.76 9.93 0.55
CA GLY A 153 2.57 8.96 1.29
C GLY A 153 3.77 8.41 0.51
N GLU A 154 4.64 7.68 1.24
CA GLU A 154 5.90 7.15 0.70
C GLU A 154 5.64 6.15 -0.44
N VAL A 155 4.59 5.33 -0.34
CA VAL A 155 4.31 4.29 -1.33
C VAL A 155 3.87 4.87 -2.67
N VAL A 156 3.03 5.90 -2.64
CA VAL A 156 2.52 6.56 -3.85
C VAL A 156 3.63 7.36 -4.53
N THR A 157 4.48 8.06 -3.77
CA THR A 157 5.65 8.76 -4.32
C THR A 157 6.65 7.80 -4.96
N GLN A 158 6.89 6.63 -4.36
CA GLN A 158 7.69 5.56 -4.95
C GLN A 158 7.08 4.99 -6.24
N ARG A 159 5.75 4.85 -6.30
CA ARG A 159 5.08 4.42 -7.54
C ARG A 159 5.32 5.44 -8.66
N TYR A 160 5.12 6.72 -8.39
CA TYR A 160 5.32 7.77 -9.39
C TYR A 160 6.77 7.88 -9.86
N SER A 161 7.75 7.79 -8.93
CA SER A 161 9.17 7.84 -9.29
C SER A 161 9.57 6.64 -10.16
N LEU A 162 9.06 5.44 -9.88
CA LEU A 162 9.27 4.25 -10.71
C LEU A 162 8.67 4.41 -12.11
N ASN A 163 7.45 4.96 -12.22
CA ASN A 163 6.81 5.20 -13.53
C ASN A 163 7.60 6.23 -14.35
N LYS A 164 8.01 7.34 -13.74
CA LYS A 164 8.85 8.36 -14.41
C LYS A 164 10.20 7.78 -14.88
N LEU A 165 10.82 6.95 -14.04
CA LEU A 165 12.07 6.27 -14.40
C LEU A 165 11.86 5.26 -15.54
N ALA A 166 10.72 4.58 -15.57
CA ALA A 166 10.35 3.69 -16.66
C ALA A 166 10.17 4.45 -17.98
N ASP A 167 9.43 5.57 -17.98
CA ASP A 167 9.20 6.38 -19.18
C ASP A 167 10.49 6.96 -19.76
N SER A 168 11.39 7.39 -18.88
CA SER A 168 12.72 7.90 -19.25
C SER A 168 13.58 6.82 -19.93
N ASN A 169 13.52 5.59 -19.43
CA ASN A 169 14.29 4.47 -19.98
C ASN A 169 13.63 3.78 -21.17
N LYS A 170 12.30 3.85 -21.33
CA LYS A 170 11.57 3.31 -22.49
C LYS A 170 12.11 3.91 -23.80
N ARG A 171 12.45 5.20 -23.81
CA ARG A 171 13.06 5.89 -24.97
C ARG A 171 14.48 5.39 -25.27
N ARG A 172 15.28 5.07 -24.25
CA ARG A 172 16.65 4.55 -24.42
C ARG A 172 16.69 3.16 -25.05
N VAL A 173 15.69 2.33 -24.79
CA VAL A 173 15.60 0.97 -25.38
C VAL A 173 15.38 1.04 -26.88
N HIS A 174 14.59 2.00 -27.37
CA HIS A 174 14.37 2.20 -28.80
C HIS A 174 15.59 2.82 -29.51
N LEU A 175 16.25 3.81 -28.89
CA LEU A 175 17.45 4.46 -29.43
C LEU A 175 18.68 3.53 -29.54
N GLY A 176 18.73 2.44 -28.77
CA GLY A 176 19.78 1.42 -28.87
C GLY A 176 19.55 0.35 -29.94
N SER A 177 18.41 0.39 -30.64
CA SER A 177 18.00 -0.63 -31.63
C SER A 177 18.03 -0.14 -33.08
N LEU A 178 18.37 1.13 -33.34
CA LEU A 178 18.68 1.57 -34.69
C LEU A 178 20.01 0.93 -35.11
N PRO A 179 20.06 0.15 -36.22
CA PRO A 179 21.33 -0.23 -36.79
C PRO A 179 22.06 1.07 -37.11
N ILE A 180 23.29 1.19 -36.62
CA ILE A 180 24.22 2.22 -37.07
C ILE A 180 24.47 1.87 -38.55
N PHE A 181 23.66 2.44 -39.46
CA PHE A 181 23.93 2.35 -40.88
C PHE A 181 25.32 2.95 -41.10
N PRO A 182 26.30 2.19 -41.63
CA PRO A 182 27.54 2.79 -42.03
C PRO A 182 27.20 3.73 -43.18
N LEU A 183 27.39 5.04 -42.98
CA LEU A 183 27.45 5.98 -44.09
C LEU A 183 28.62 5.52 -44.96
N ILE A 184 28.29 4.92 -46.10
CA ILE A 184 29.24 4.60 -47.16
C ILE A 184 29.80 5.94 -47.62
N SER A 185 31.05 6.22 -47.27
CA SER A 185 31.84 7.27 -47.90
C SER A 185 32.28 6.77 -49.28
N HIS A 186 31.87 7.49 -50.33
CA HIS A 186 32.44 7.38 -51.67
C HIS A 186 33.90 7.83 -51.70
#